data_AF-A0AAE3GIG1-F1
#
_entry.id   AF-A0AAE3GIG1-F1
#
_cell.length_a   1.000
_cell.length_b   1.000
_cell.length_c   1.000
_cell.angle_alpha   90.00
_cell.angle_beta   90.00
_cell.angle_gamma   90.00
#
_symmetry.space_group_name_H-M   'P 1'
#
loop_
_entity.id
_entity.type
_entity.pdbx_description
1 polymer ?
#
loop_
_entity_poly.entity_id
_entity_poly.type
_entity_poly.pdbx_seq_one_letter_code
_entity_poly.pdbx_strand_id
1 'polypeptide(L)'
;MGPAVQVWIERQSDGRLTIEIDTKTHPEAQVLYDLIRDTEPQPKFLVKGAEQARHPELVTADNEPFYTGDETEAQVTPDGVLVENMWTEDKMLVSHEDFVNVVETYLRLLELRKRERAAERAAADEAEG
;
A
#
# COMPACT_ATOMS: atom_id res chain seq x y z
N MET A 1 -16.51 7.00 -14.04
CA MET A 1 -15.67 6.28 -13.07
C MET A 1 -15.60 4.83 -13.53
N GLY A 2 -14.39 4.30 -13.72
CA GLY A 2 -14.19 2.88 -14.02
C GLY A 2 -14.48 2.00 -12.80
N PRO A 3 -14.41 0.67 -12.92
CA PRO A 3 -14.45 -0.21 -11.75
C PRO A 3 -13.26 0.08 -10.82
N ALA A 4 -13.44 -0.13 -9.52
CA ALA A 4 -12.36 0.01 -8.55
C ALA A 4 -11.28 -1.06 -8.78
N VAL A 5 -10.03 -0.71 -8.48
CA VAL A 5 -8.88 -1.61 -8.53
C VAL A 5 -9.12 -2.79 -7.60
N GLN A 6 -9.06 -4.00 -8.14
CA GLN A 6 -9.14 -5.22 -7.35
C GLN A 6 -7.76 -5.59 -6.79
N VAL A 7 -7.73 -5.86 -5.49
CA VAL A 7 -6.53 -6.22 -4.75
C VAL A 7 -6.87 -7.30 -3.73
N TRP A 8 -6.02 -8.32 -3.60
CA TRP A 8 -6.24 -9.41 -2.66
C TRP A 8 -4.92 -9.97 -2.13
N ILE A 9 -5.01 -10.67 -1.00
CA ILE A 9 -3.88 -11.38 -0.40
C ILE A 9 -3.90 -12.82 -0.90
N GLU A 10 -2.81 -13.26 -1.51
CA GLU A 10 -2.64 -14.63 -1.99
C GLU A 10 -1.61 -15.38 -1.14
N ARG A 11 -1.88 -16.67 -0.87
CA ARG A 11 -0.90 -17.59 -0.29
C ARG A 11 -0.24 -18.38 -1.41
N GLN A 12 1.06 -18.16 -1.57
CA GLN A 12 1.90 -18.85 -2.52
C GLN A 12 2.12 -20.32 -2.10
N SER A 13 2.53 -21.17 -3.04
CA SER A 13 2.74 -22.61 -2.81
C SER A 13 3.82 -22.91 -1.77
N ASP A 14 4.77 -21.98 -1.57
CA ASP A 14 5.82 -22.05 -0.56
C ASP A 14 5.37 -21.54 0.83
N GLY A 15 4.08 -21.22 0.97
CA GLY A 15 3.49 -20.72 2.21
C GLY A 15 3.57 -19.21 2.39
N ARG A 16 4.35 -18.48 1.57
CA ARG A 16 4.46 -17.02 1.68
C ARG A 16 3.15 -16.33 1.32
N LEU A 17 2.83 -15.26 2.03
CA LEU A 17 1.72 -14.37 1.70
C LEU A 17 2.20 -13.20 0.84
N THR A 18 1.52 -12.91 -0.27
CA THR A 18 1.76 -11.76 -1.17
C THR A 18 0.48 -10.94 -1.36
N ILE A 19 0.62 -9.73 -1.90
CA ILE A 19 -0.50 -8.93 -2.41
C ILE A 19 -0.50 -9.05 -3.93
N GLU A 20 -1.66 -9.30 -4.50
CA GLU A 20 -1.88 -9.29 -5.95
C GLU A 20 -2.82 -8.13 -6.27
N ILE A 21 -2.51 -7.41 -7.34
CA ILE A 21 -3.25 -6.24 -7.81
C ILE A 21 -3.59 -6.48 -9.28
N ASP A 22 -4.84 -6.25 -9.69
CA ASP A 22 -5.24 -6.44 -11.10
C ASP A 22 -4.69 -5.32 -12.00
N THR A 23 -3.41 -5.43 -12.36
CA THR A 23 -2.75 -4.50 -13.27
C THR A 23 -3.12 -4.72 -14.73
N LYS A 24 -3.82 -5.81 -15.06
CA LYS A 24 -4.27 -6.09 -16.44
C LYS A 24 -5.44 -5.21 -16.82
N THR A 25 -6.39 -5.02 -15.90
CA THR A 25 -7.52 -4.10 -16.11
C THR A 25 -7.24 -2.70 -15.61
N HIS A 26 -6.29 -2.54 -14.67
CA HIS A 26 -5.88 -1.27 -14.09
C HIS A 26 -4.36 -1.08 -14.17
N PRO A 27 -3.78 -0.75 -15.34
CA PRO A 27 -2.35 -0.49 -15.46
C PRO A 27 -1.86 0.61 -14.51
N GLU A 28 -2.74 1.54 -14.14
CA GLU A 28 -2.49 2.56 -13.12
C GLU A 28 -2.17 1.97 -11.74
N ALA A 29 -2.67 0.78 -11.44
CA ALA A 29 -2.42 0.13 -10.16
C ALA A 29 -0.97 -0.37 -10.01
N GLN A 30 -0.18 -0.40 -11.10
CA GLN A 30 1.25 -0.69 -11.02
C GLN A 30 2.00 0.35 -10.20
N VAL A 31 1.62 1.64 -10.29
CA VAL A 31 2.27 2.70 -9.51
C VAL A 31 2.02 2.52 -8.01
N LEU A 32 0.85 2.00 -7.64
CA LEU A 32 0.50 1.69 -6.25
C LEU A 32 1.28 0.48 -5.73
N TYR A 33 1.49 -0.51 -6.59
CA TYR A 33 2.33 -1.65 -6.27
C TYR A 33 3.78 -1.20 -5.97
N ASP A 34 4.34 -0.37 -6.85
CA ASP A 34 5.70 0.16 -6.70
C ASP A 34 5.80 1.01 -5.44
N LEU A 35 4.82 1.90 -5.20
CA LEU A 35 4.74 2.71 -3.98
C LEU A 35 4.78 1.85 -2.70
N ILE A 36 3.97 0.79 -2.64
CA ILE A 36 3.89 -0.12 -1.49
C ILE A 36 5.22 -0.86 -1.28
N ARG A 37 5.82 -1.34 -2.36
CA ARG A 37 7.09 -2.05 -2.33
C ARG A 37 8.20 -1.16 -1.77
N ASP A 38 8.22 0.11 -2.18
CA ASP A 38 9.29 1.04 -1.80
C ASP A 38 9.07 1.66 -0.40
N THR A 39 7.84 1.56 0.14
CA THR A 39 7.51 1.97 1.52
C THR A 39 7.66 0.85 2.57
N GLU A 40 8.19 -0.33 2.19
CA GLU A 40 8.43 -1.47 3.10
C GLU A 40 9.18 -1.12 4.42
N PRO A 41 10.06 -0.08 4.53
CA PRO A 41 10.66 0.24 5.82
C PRO A 41 9.78 1.09 6.76
N GLN A 42 8.71 1.76 6.29
CA GLN A 42 7.96 2.74 7.10
C GLN A 42 6.43 2.72 6.87
N PRO A 43 5.72 1.64 7.26
CA PRO A 43 4.27 1.50 7.06
C PRO A 43 3.44 2.55 7.82
N LYS A 44 4.00 3.18 8.86
CA LYS A 44 3.36 4.29 9.60
C LYS A 44 2.95 5.43 8.69
N PHE A 45 3.71 5.64 7.61
CA PHE A 45 3.36 6.66 6.68
C PHE A 45 2.12 6.18 5.93
N LEU A 46 2.15 5.04 5.23
CA LEU A 46 0.99 4.50 4.49
C LEU A 46 -0.36 4.58 5.25
N VAL A 47 -0.35 4.37 6.57
CA VAL A 47 -1.53 4.57 7.43
C VAL A 47 -2.07 6.01 7.36
N LYS A 48 -1.23 7.03 7.54
CA LYS A 48 -1.63 8.44 7.65
C LYS A 48 -2.33 8.97 6.39
N GLY A 49 -1.77 8.69 5.23
CA GLY A 49 -2.34 9.10 3.95
C GLY A 49 -3.49 8.20 3.50
N ALA A 50 -3.61 6.94 3.95
CA ALA A 50 -4.88 6.23 3.81
C ALA A 50 -5.97 6.90 4.64
N GLU A 51 -5.67 7.33 5.87
CA GLU A 51 -6.59 8.13 6.69
C GLU A 51 -6.96 9.46 6.01
N GLN A 52 -6.01 10.17 5.40
CA GLN A 52 -6.31 11.41 4.66
C GLN A 52 -7.10 11.15 3.38
N ALA A 53 -6.79 10.10 2.63
CA ALA A 53 -7.52 9.75 1.42
C ALA A 53 -8.98 9.33 1.72
N ARG A 54 -9.28 8.84 2.92
CA ARG A 54 -10.67 8.63 3.38
C ARG A 54 -11.42 9.95 3.65
N HIS A 55 -10.69 11.04 3.84
CA HIS A 55 -11.22 12.36 4.17
C HIS A 55 -10.70 13.44 3.21
N PRO A 56 -10.93 13.31 1.88
CA PRO A 56 -10.40 14.25 0.89
C PRO A 56 -10.91 15.68 1.10
N GLU A 57 -12.05 15.85 1.77
CA GLU A 57 -12.60 17.16 2.17
C GLU A 57 -11.72 17.93 3.16
N LEU A 58 -10.85 17.22 3.88
CA LEU A 58 -9.92 17.80 4.86
C LEU A 58 -8.54 18.10 4.24
N VAL A 59 -8.35 17.75 2.98
CA VAL A 59 -7.08 17.92 2.26
C VAL A 59 -7.01 19.34 1.69
N THR A 60 -5.95 20.07 2.02
CA THR A 60 -5.66 21.39 1.47
C THR A 60 -4.59 21.29 0.38
N ALA A 61 -4.58 22.25 -0.56
CA ALA A 61 -3.57 22.30 -1.63
C ALA A 61 -2.13 22.48 -1.13
N ASP A 62 -1.96 23.00 0.09
CA ASP A 62 -0.67 23.21 0.76
C ASP A 62 -0.18 21.98 1.54
N ASN A 63 -0.88 20.84 1.47
CA ASN A 63 -0.41 19.63 2.12
C ASN A 63 0.89 19.15 1.47
N GLU A 64 1.98 19.16 2.24
CA GLU A 64 3.24 18.56 1.84
C GLU A 64 3.07 17.07 1.49
N PRO A 65 3.86 16.54 0.55
CA PRO A 65 3.88 15.11 0.26
C PRO A 65 4.15 14.30 1.53
N PHE A 66 3.29 13.31 1.80
CA PHE A 66 3.31 12.55 3.06
C PHE A 66 4.16 11.30 3.00
N TYR A 67 4.54 10.88 1.78
CA TYR A 67 5.23 9.63 1.52
C TYR A 67 6.40 9.86 0.63
N THR A 68 7.60 9.68 1.17
CA THR A 68 8.82 9.53 0.39
C THR A 68 9.29 8.10 0.63
N GLY A 69 8.92 7.19 -0.26
CA GLY A 69 9.68 5.96 -0.44
C GLY A 69 11.07 6.30 -0.99
N ASP A 70 11.93 5.30 -1.15
CA ASP A 70 13.26 5.53 -1.74
C ASP A 70 13.14 6.05 -3.19
N GLU A 71 12.09 5.64 -3.91
CA GLU A 71 11.94 5.88 -5.35
C GLU A 71 10.57 6.46 -5.74
N THR A 72 9.58 6.43 -4.84
CA THR A 72 8.21 6.89 -5.12
C THR A 72 7.72 7.85 -4.05
N GLU A 73 7.11 8.95 -4.48
CA GLU A 73 6.44 9.92 -3.62
C GLU A 73 4.92 9.82 -3.78
N ALA A 74 4.16 10.06 -2.71
CA ALA A 74 2.72 10.19 -2.81
C ALA A 74 2.15 11.35 -1.98
N GLN A 75 1.26 12.11 -2.63
CA GLN A 75 0.60 13.29 -2.09
C GLN A 75 -0.91 13.15 -2.27
N VAL A 76 -1.65 13.21 -1.16
CA VAL A 76 -3.11 13.27 -1.21
C VAL A 76 -3.52 14.69 -1.61
N THR A 77 -4.34 14.80 -2.65
CA THR A 77 -4.91 16.03 -3.16
C THR A 77 -6.45 15.96 -3.10
N PRO A 78 -7.18 17.08 -3.29
CA PRO A 78 -8.64 17.04 -3.37
C PRO A 78 -9.17 16.17 -4.51
N ASP A 79 -8.40 15.99 -5.59
CA ASP A 79 -8.82 15.27 -6.79
C ASP A 79 -8.44 13.78 -6.78
N GLY A 80 -7.52 13.37 -5.90
CA GLY A 80 -7.05 11.99 -5.80
C GLY A 80 -5.77 11.88 -4.99
N VAL A 81 -4.99 10.84 -5.25
CA VAL A 81 -3.63 10.69 -4.73
C VAL A 81 -2.67 10.75 -5.89
N LEU A 82 -1.83 11.80 -5.91
CA LEU A 82 -0.76 11.92 -6.88
C LEU A 82 0.39 11.04 -6.42
N VAL A 83 0.72 10.03 -7.21
CA VAL A 83 1.89 9.17 -7.01
C VAL A 83 2.92 9.52 -8.08
N GLU A 84 4.15 9.78 -7.65
CA GLU A 84 5.25 10.19 -8.50
C GLU A 84 6.43 9.24 -8.33
N ASN A 85 6.97 8.73 -9.42
CA ASN A 85 8.26 8.04 -9.40
C ASN A 85 9.37 9.08 -9.50
N MET A 86 10.19 9.22 -8.46
CA MET A 86 11.25 10.24 -8.38
C MET A 86 12.42 9.98 -9.35
N TRP A 87 12.55 8.78 -9.91
CA TRP A 87 13.59 8.45 -10.88
C TRP A 87 13.17 8.71 -12.32
N THR A 88 11.93 8.40 -12.66
CA THR A 88 11.40 8.57 -14.02
C THR A 88 10.63 9.87 -14.21
N GLU A 89 10.31 10.58 -13.12
CA GLU A 89 9.41 11.74 -13.07
C GLU A 89 7.98 11.41 -13.56
N ASP A 90 7.64 10.11 -13.65
CA ASP A 90 6.30 9.68 -14.04
C ASP A 90 5.32 9.99 -12.92
N LYS A 91 4.24 10.67 -13.27
CA LYS A 91 3.18 11.09 -12.33
C LYS A 91 1.87 10.45 -12.70
N MET A 92 1.18 9.94 -11.71
CA MET A 92 -0.10 9.28 -11.87
C MET A 92 -1.07 9.71 -10.79
N LEU A 93 -2.26 10.12 -11.20
CA LEU A 93 -3.35 10.41 -10.28
C LEU A 93 -4.18 9.15 -10.10
N VAL A 94 -4.20 8.64 -8.86
CA VAL A 94 -5.00 7.50 -8.44
C VAL A 94 -6.23 8.01 -7.70
N SER A 95 -7.36 7.30 -7.79
CA SER A 95 -8.52 7.64 -6.97
C SER A 95 -8.23 7.43 -5.48
N HIS A 96 -8.91 8.19 -4.61
CA HIS A 96 -8.82 7.98 -3.16
C HIS A 96 -9.25 6.56 -2.76
N GLU A 97 -10.31 6.05 -3.40
CA GLU A 97 -10.85 4.70 -3.14
C GLU A 97 -9.81 3.61 -3.44
N ASP A 98 -9.18 3.67 -4.61
CA ASP A 98 -8.18 2.68 -5.03
C ASP A 98 -6.94 2.74 -4.13
N PHE A 99 -6.48 3.95 -3.80
CA PHE A 99 -5.35 4.15 -2.89
C PHE A 99 -5.63 3.52 -1.52
N VAL A 100 -6.78 3.83 -0.93
CA VAL A 100 -7.19 3.30 0.39
C VAL A 100 -7.31 1.78 0.35
N ASN A 101 -7.98 1.23 -0.67
CA ASN A 101 -8.18 -0.22 -0.80
C ASN A 101 -6.86 -0.99 -0.88
N VAL A 102 -5.94 -0.51 -1.71
CA VAL A 102 -4.63 -1.12 -1.94
C VAL A 102 -3.74 -1.00 -0.69
N VAL A 103 -3.68 0.18 -0.07
CA VAL A 103 -2.89 0.40 1.16
C VAL A 103 -3.40 -0.44 2.32
N GLU A 104 -4.71 -0.50 2.57
CA GLU A 104 -5.26 -1.27 3.68
C GLU A 104 -5.04 -2.77 3.50
N THR A 105 -5.17 -3.26 2.27
CA THR A 105 -4.91 -4.67 1.97
C THR A 105 -3.45 -5.02 2.22
N TYR A 106 -2.52 -4.12 1.88
CA TYR A 106 -1.11 -4.29 2.20
C TYR A 106 -0.83 -4.24 3.71
N LEU A 107 -1.41 -3.30 4.44
CA LEU A 107 -1.25 -3.24 5.90
C LEU A 107 -1.76 -4.52 6.57
N ARG A 108 -2.88 -5.06 6.10
CA ARG A 108 -3.40 -6.36 6.55
C ARG A 108 -2.44 -7.51 6.26
N LEU A 109 -1.78 -7.53 5.10
CA LEU A 109 -0.73 -8.51 4.78
C LEU A 109 0.42 -8.44 5.79
N LEU A 110 0.89 -7.25 6.15
CA LEU A 110 1.96 -7.07 7.13
C LEU A 110 1.57 -7.63 8.52
N GLU A 111 0.33 -7.38 8.95
CA GLU A 111 -0.19 -7.94 10.21
C GLU A 111 -0.26 -9.46 10.19
N LEU A 112 -0.70 -10.06 9.08
CA LEU A 112 -0.75 -11.52 8.92
C LEU A 112 0.66 -12.12 8.99
N ARG A 113 1.62 -11.57 8.25
CA ARG A 113 3.03 -12.00 8.30
C ARG A 113 3.62 -11.88 9.71
N LYS A 114 3.27 -10.82 10.45
CA LYS A 114 3.70 -10.65 11.85
C LYS A 114 3.12 -11.73 12.76
N ARG A 115 1.85 -12.08 12.59
CA ARG A 115 1.18 -13.14 13.37
C ARG A 115 1.75 -14.52 13.07
N GLU A 116 2.02 -14.83 11.80
CA GLU A 116 2.65 -16.11 11.41
C GLU A 116 4.02 -16.28 12.07
N ARG A 117 4.89 -15.26 11.98
CA ARG A 117 6.20 -15.29 12.65
C ARG A 117 6.10 -15.43 14.16
N ALA A 118 5.09 -14.82 14.78
CA ALA A 118 4.87 -14.96 16.22
C ALA A 118 4.41 -16.39 16.59
N ALA A 119 3.55 -16.99 15.78
CA ALA A 119 3.08 -18.36 15.97
C ALA A 119 4.20 -19.38 15.76
N GLU A 120 5.04 -19.21 14.73
CA GLU A 120 6.22 -20.06 14.48
C GLU A 120 7.20 -20.02 15.66
N ARG A 121 7.45 -18.83 16.23
CA ARG A 121 8.30 -18.68 17.41
C ARG A 121 7.71 -19.38 18.63
N ALA A 122 6.41 -19.19 18.89
CA ALA A 122 5.74 -19.85 20.00
C ALA A 122 5.78 -21.38 19.87
N ALA A 123 5.58 -21.92 18.66
CA ALA A 123 5.65 -23.35 18.39
C ALA A 123 7.08 -23.91 18.54
N ALA A 124 8.11 -23.13 18.18
CA ALA A 124 9.49 -23.51 18.41
C ALA A 124 9.84 -23.55 19.91
N ASP A 125 9.42 -22.53 20.66
CA ASP A 125 9.63 -22.46 22.11
C ASP A 125 8.93 -23.63 22.84
N GLU A 126 7.71 -24.02 22.40
CA GLU A 126 6.99 -25.19 22.93
C GLU A 126 7.62 -26.54 22.57
N ALA A 127 8.34 -26.63 21.44
CA ALA A 127 9.00 -27.87 21.02
C ALA A 127 10.36 -28.10 21.72
N GLU A 128 10.98 -27.06 22.27
CA GLU A 128 12.27 -27.11 22.96
C GLU A 128 12.16 -27.19 24.50
N GLY A 129 10.96 -27.01 25.08
CA GLY A 129 10.69 -27.05 26.53
C GLY A 129 10.11 -28.38 27.02
#